data_AF-A0A850QRI5-F1
#
_entry.id   AF-A0A850QRI5-F1
#
_cell.length_a   1.000
_cell.length_b   1.000
_cell.length_c   1.000
_cell.angle_alpha   90.00
_cell.angle_beta   90.00
_cell.angle_gamma   90.00
#
_symmetry.space_group_name_H-M   'P 1'
#
loop_
_entity.id
_entity.type
_entity.pdbx_description
1 polymer ?
#
loop_
_entity_poly.entity_id
_entity_poly.type
_entity_poly.pdbx_seq_one_letter_code
_entity_poly.pdbx_strand_id
1 'polypeptide(L)'
;MFKLMHRKSRGDSIGDQGINYCSSSDTGLSGGDLLMVCSSYVSGFDLSNFYTLWNPSESMNVLPNGDKLYSGGITSKGYQVLNQIPNLKQPETSPESITHL
;
A
#
# COMPACT_ATOMS: atom_id res chain seq x y z
N MET A 1 -4.04 3.28 -13.16
CA MET A 1 -3.24 2.97 -11.95
C MET A 1 -2.55 1.60 -12.02
N PHE A 2 -3.29 0.47 -12.00
CA PHE A 2 -2.72 -0.88 -11.87
C PHE A 2 -1.64 -1.25 -12.89
N LYS A 3 -1.81 -0.91 -14.18
CA LYS A 3 -0.78 -1.17 -15.21
C LYS A 3 0.56 -0.48 -14.89
N LEU A 4 0.51 0.75 -14.37
CA LEU A 4 1.69 1.52 -14.01
C LEU A 4 2.37 0.94 -12.76
N MET A 5 1.59 0.60 -11.72
CA MET A 5 2.10 -0.09 -10.53
C MET A 5 2.86 -1.37 -10.90
N HIS A 6 2.28 -2.21 -11.76
CA HIS A 6 2.93 -3.43 -12.24
C HIS A 6 4.20 -3.20 -13.05
N ARG A 7 4.24 -2.12 -13.86
CA ARG A 7 5.47 -1.76 -14.58
C ARG A 7 6.56 -1.36 -13.58
N LYS A 8 6.24 -0.46 -12.66
CA LYS A 8 7.18 0.03 -11.64
C LYS A 8 7.69 -1.08 -10.73
N SER A 9 6.81 -1.99 -10.29
CA SER A 9 7.21 -3.14 -9.46
C SER A 9 8.13 -4.13 -10.18
N ARG A 10 8.19 -4.11 -11.53
CA ARG A 10 9.13 -4.90 -12.34
C ARG A 10 10.44 -4.15 -12.66
N GLY A 11 10.67 -2.99 -12.06
CA GLY A 11 11.89 -2.21 -12.24
C GLY A 11 11.79 -1.05 -13.24
N ASP A 12 10.59 -0.68 -13.68
CA ASP A 12 10.41 0.54 -14.48
C ASP A 12 10.58 1.79 -13.60
N SER A 13 11.71 2.48 -13.74
CA SER A 13 12.03 3.70 -13.00
C SER A 13 11.72 5.00 -13.76
N ILE A 14 11.02 4.91 -14.91
CA ILE A 14 10.71 6.10 -15.70
C ILE A 14 9.76 7.02 -14.91
N GLY A 15 10.18 8.28 -14.77
CA GLY A 15 9.46 9.32 -14.05
C GLY A 15 9.69 9.34 -12.54
N ASP A 16 10.54 8.46 -12.01
CA ASP A 16 10.89 8.44 -10.59
C ASP A 16 11.90 9.55 -10.27
N GLN A 17 11.72 10.19 -9.12
CA GLN A 17 12.66 11.20 -8.59
C GLN A 17 13.61 10.55 -7.58
N GLY A 18 14.36 9.55 -8.02
CA GLY A 18 15.42 8.89 -7.26
C GLY A 18 15.04 7.57 -6.61
N ILE A 19 13.81 7.41 -6.12
CA ILE A 19 13.33 6.15 -5.51
C ILE A 19 12.07 5.64 -6.21
N ASN A 20 12.06 4.35 -6.54
CA ASN A 20 10.87 3.67 -7.02
C ASN A 20 10.07 3.12 -5.82
N TYR A 21 9.03 3.84 -5.41
CA TYR A 21 8.19 3.43 -4.27
C TYR A 21 7.36 2.16 -4.51
N CYS A 22 7.39 1.59 -5.73
CA CYS A 22 6.83 0.28 -6.04
C CYS A 22 7.87 -0.86 -6.03
N SER A 23 9.15 -0.54 -5.81
CA SER A 23 10.24 -1.50 -5.75
C SER A 23 10.46 -2.01 -4.32
N SER A 24 10.40 -3.32 -4.12
CA SER A 24 10.75 -3.95 -2.84
C SER A 24 12.22 -3.80 -2.50
N SER A 25 13.12 -3.76 -3.48
CA SER A 25 14.55 -3.54 -3.23
C SER A 25 14.85 -2.12 -2.77
N ASP A 26 14.14 -1.14 -3.30
CA ASP A 26 14.43 0.27 -3.06
C ASP A 26 13.80 0.73 -1.73
N THR A 27 12.58 0.27 -1.45
CA THR A 27 11.83 0.63 -0.23
C THR A 27 12.08 -0.32 0.94
N GLY A 28 12.56 -1.54 0.66
CA GLY A 28 12.63 -2.62 1.63
C GLY A 28 11.26 -3.11 2.11
N LEU A 29 10.16 -2.74 1.43
CA LEU A 29 8.80 -3.15 1.79
C LEU A 29 8.39 -4.42 1.06
N SER A 30 7.36 -5.10 1.60
CA SER A 30 6.74 -6.26 0.97
C SER A 30 5.25 -6.31 1.31
N GLY A 31 4.49 -7.16 0.62
CA GLY A 31 3.08 -7.42 0.92
C GLY A 31 2.23 -6.14 0.98
N GLY A 32 1.47 -5.99 2.07
CA GLY A 32 0.58 -4.86 2.30
C GLY A 32 1.27 -3.50 2.30
N ASP A 33 2.42 -3.41 2.97
CA ASP A 33 3.19 -2.16 3.04
C ASP A 33 3.58 -1.66 1.65
N LEU A 34 4.11 -2.56 0.81
CA LEU A 34 4.51 -2.21 -0.54
C LEU A 34 3.31 -1.84 -1.40
N LEU A 35 2.19 -2.55 -1.24
CA LEU A 35 0.97 -2.27 -1.99
C LEU A 35 0.40 -0.88 -1.64
N MET A 36 0.34 -0.54 -0.34
CA MET A 36 -0.10 0.78 0.13
C MET A 36 0.79 1.89 -0.40
N VAL A 37 2.11 1.76 -0.23
CA VAL A 37 3.07 2.78 -0.65
C VAL A 37 3.08 2.94 -2.16
N CYS A 38 3.10 1.85 -2.93
CA CYS A 38 3.08 1.90 -4.39
C CYS A 38 1.79 2.51 -4.94
N SER A 39 0.63 2.14 -4.38
CA SER A 39 -0.65 2.70 -4.84
C SER A 39 -0.78 4.18 -4.50
N SER A 40 -0.29 4.60 -3.32
CA SER A 40 -0.26 6.01 -2.94
C SER A 40 0.67 6.81 -3.84
N TYR A 41 1.86 6.28 -4.12
CA TYR A 41 2.82 6.88 -5.03
C TYR A 41 2.27 7.05 -6.46
N VAL A 42 1.66 6.02 -7.03
CA VAL A 42 1.17 6.04 -8.41
C VAL A 42 -0.13 6.85 -8.56
N SER A 43 -0.96 6.92 -7.52
CA SER A 43 -2.19 7.73 -7.54
C SER A 43 -1.93 9.21 -7.26
N GLY A 44 -0.83 9.53 -6.57
CA GLY A 44 -0.55 10.88 -6.07
C GLY A 44 -1.36 11.25 -4.83
N PHE A 45 -2.07 10.28 -4.22
CA PHE A 45 -2.84 10.47 -3.00
C PHE A 45 -2.33 9.59 -1.87
N ASP A 46 -2.47 10.06 -0.64
CA ASP A 46 -2.26 9.27 0.57
C ASP A 46 -3.46 8.31 0.76
N LEU A 47 -3.24 7.03 0.52
CA LEU A 47 -4.28 5.99 0.65
C LEU A 47 -4.23 5.27 2.02
N SER A 48 -3.45 5.75 2.99
CA SER A 48 -3.29 5.09 4.30
C SER A 48 -4.61 4.79 5.00
N ASN A 49 -5.58 5.71 4.96
CA ASN A 49 -6.91 5.53 5.53
C ASN A 49 -7.64 4.34 4.91
N PHE A 50 -7.52 4.18 3.58
CA PHE A 50 -8.19 3.09 2.87
C PHE A 50 -7.61 1.74 3.29
N TYR A 51 -6.27 1.66 3.36
CA TYR A 51 -5.59 0.44 3.80
C TYR A 51 -5.78 0.15 5.29
N THR A 52 -5.97 1.19 6.11
CA THR A 52 -6.32 1.04 7.54
C THR A 52 -7.71 0.45 7.71
N LEU A 53 -8.70 0.96 6.96
CA LEU A 53 -10.08 0.49 7.08
C LEU A 53 -10.29 -0.90 6.48
N TRP A 54 -9.80 -1.12 5.27
CA TRP A 54 -10.07 -2.35 4.52
C TRP A 54 -9.07 -3.47 4.78
N ASN A 55 -7.87 -3.13 5.27
CA ASN A 55 -6.77 -4.06 5.55
C ASN A 55 -6.62 -5.18 4.49
N PRO A 56 -6.53 -4.85 3.18
CA PRO A 56 -6.68 -5.82 2.09
C PRO A 56 -5.55 -6.86 2.02
N SER A 57 -4.49 -6.68 2.81
CA SER A 57 -3.32 -7.55 2.87
C SER A 57 -3.27 -8.41 4.12
N GLU A 58 -4.25 -8.33 5.01
CA GLU A 58 -4.36 -9.21 6.16
C GLU A 58 -5.12 -10.49 5.78
N SER A 59 -4.63 -11.62 6.27
CA SER A 59 -5.33 -12.89 6.18
C SER A 59 -5.49 -13.48 7.58
N MET A 60 -6.63 -14.15 7.79
CA MET A 60 -6.94 -14.84 9.04
C MET A 60 -7.14 -16.33 8.75
N ASN A 61 -6.48 -17.18 9.52
CA ASN A 61 -6.61 -18.62 9.45
C ASN A 61 -7.06 -19.15 10.81
N VAL A 62 -7.97 -20.11 10.81
CA VAL A 62 -8.39 -20.83 12.03
C VAL A 62 -7.60 -22.13 12.11
N LEU A 63 -6.82 -22.29 13.18
CA LEU A 63 -6.03 -23.48 13.44
C LEU A 63 -6.92 -24.63 13.94
N PRO A 64 -6.48 -25.90 13.87
CA PRO A 64 -7.28 -27.04 14.33
C PRO A 64 -7.71 -26.99 15.81
N ASN A 65 -6.99 -26.24 16.64
CA ASN A 65 -7.31 -26.02 18.05
C ASN A 65 -8.29 -24.85 18.27
N GLY A 66 -8.76 -24.18 17.21
CA GLY A 66 -9.68 -23.05 17.27
C GLY A 66 -9.01 -21.68 17.34
N ASP A 67 -7.67 -21.61 17.46
CA ASP A 67 -6.95 -20.35 17.52
C ASP A 67 -7.00 -19.62 16.17
N LYS A 68 -7.09 -18.28 16.21
CA LYS A 68 -7.06 -17.43 15.02
C LYS A 68 -5.65 -16.87 14.81
N LEU A 69 -5.05 -17.23 13.69
CA LEU A 69 -3.76 -16.71 13.26
C LEU A 69 -3.97 -15.62 12.21
N TYR A 70 -3.53 -14.41 12.53
CA TYR A 70 -3.52 -13.27 11.62
C TYR A 70 -2.12 -13.12 11.02
N SER A 71 -2.04 -12.82 9.72
CA SER A 71 -0.78 -12.57 9.03
C SER A 71 -0.95 -11.51 7.96
N GLY A 72 0.14 -10.78 7.69
CA GLY A 72 0.14 -9.67 6.74
C GLY A 72 -0.29 -8.35 7.39
N GLY A 73 -1.08 -7.58 6.67
CA GLY A 73 -1.48 -6.23 7.07
C GLY A 73 -0.43 -5.15 6.82
N ILE A 74 -0.72 -3.94 7.31
CA ILE A 74 0.16 -2.77 7.22
C ILE A 74 0.95 -2.62 8.52
N THR A 75 2.26 -2.45 8.40
CA THR A 75 3.18 -2.27 9.52
C THR A 75 3.60 -0.81 9.67
N SER A 76 4.23 -0.47 10.80
CA SER A 76 4.83 0.85 11.03
C SER A 76 5.85 1.24 9.95
N LYS A 77 6.54 0.25 9.35
CA LYS A 77 7.50 0.49 8.27
C LYS A 77 6.82 1.02 7.02
N GLY A 78 5.63 0.51 6.67
CA GLY A 78 4.83 1.01 5.56
C GLY A 78 4.49 2.49 5.74
N TYR A 79 4.01 2.88 6.92
CA TYR A 79 3.71 4.28 7.23
C TYR A 79 4.95 5.18 7.22
N GLN A 80 6.09 4.68 7.73
CA GLN A 80 7.35 5.44 7.70
C GLN A 80 7.81 5.77 6.28
N VAL A 81 7.73 4.81 5.35
CA VAL A 81 8.09 5.04 3.94
C VAL A 81 7.05 5.91 3.23
N LEU A 82 5.75 5.73 3.52
CA LEU A 82 4.69 6.56 2.96
C LEU A 82 4.90 8.05 3.27
N ASN A 83 5.27 8.36 4.52
CA ASN A 83 5.53 9.72 4.98
C ASN A 83 6.77 10.38 4.35
N GLN A 84 7.62 9.61 3.64
CA GLN A 84 8.75 10.15 2.90
C GLN A 84 8.35 10.64 1.50
N ILE A 85 7.17 10.27 0.99
CA ILE A 85 6.69 10.72 -0.32
C ILE A 85 6.18 12.16 -0.18
N PRO A 86 6.80 13.15 -0.86
CA PRO A 86 6.39 14.54 -0.72
C PRO A 86 5.04 14.80 -1.39
N ASN A 87 4.27 15.74 -0.82
CA ASN A 87 3.05 16.30 -1.41
C ASN A 87 1.88 15.34 -1.65
N LEU A 88 1.84 14.17 -0.99
CA LEU A 88 0.64 13.35 -0.99
C LEU A 88 -0.48 14.06 -0.22
N LYS A 89 -1.64 14.17 -0.87
CA LYS A 89 -2.87 14.67 -0.24
C LYS A 89 -3.83 13.51 -0.01
N GLN A 90 -4.72 13.66 0.95
CA GLN A 90 -5.85 12.74 1.06
C GLN A 90 -6.76 12.89 -0.19
N PRO A 91 -7.39 11.79 -0.68
CA PRO A 91 -8.36 11.86 -1.76
C PRO A 91 -9.52 12.82 -1.44
N GLU A 92 -9.99 13.59 -2.43
CA GLU A 92 -11.15 14.50 -2.24
C GLU A 92 -12.43 13.74 -1.88
N THR A 93 -12.64 12.59 -2.53
CA THR A 93 -13.67 11.63 -2.16
C THR A 93 -13.00 10.46 -1.45
N SER A 94 -13.20 10.39 -0.14
CA SER A 94 -12.71 9.30 0.71
C SER A 94 -13.26 7.96 0.19
N PRO A 95 -12.43 6.97 -0.19
CA PRO A 95 -12.91 5.66 -0.60
C PRO A 95 -13.79 4.97 0.47
N GLU A 96 -13.59 5.32 1.74
CA GLU A 96 -14.32 4.85 2.92
C GLU A 96 -15.75 5.39 2.99
N SER A 97 -16.07 6.47 2.26
CA SER A 97 -17.42 7.04 2.23
C SER A 97 -18.34 6.40 1.18
N ILE A 98 -17.80 5.52 0.32
CA ILE A 98 -18.56 4.82 -0.72
C ILE A 98 -19.35 3.67 -0.09
N THR A 99 -20.67 3.80 -0.04
CA THR A 99 -21.58 2.81 0.58
C THR A 99 -22.39 1.98 -0.41
N HIS A 100 -22.27 2.27 -1.71
CA HIS A 100 -22.99 1.60 -2.80
C HIS A 100 -22.14 1.65 -4.08
N LEU A 101 -22.21 0.59 -4.89
CA LEU A 101 -21.45 0.39 -6.14
C LEU A 101 -22.38 0.31 -7.34
#